data_AF-A0A7S0BK07-F1
#
_entry.id   AF-A0A7S0BK07-F1
#
_cell.length_a   1.000
_cell.length_b   1.000
_cell.length_c   1.000
_cell.angle_alpha   90.00
_cell.angle_beta   90.00
_cell.angle_gamma   90.00
#
_symmetry.space_group_name_H-M   'P 1'
#
loop_
_entity.id
_entity.type
_entity.pdbx_description
1 polymer ?
#
loop_
_entity_poly.entity_id
_entity_poly.type
_entity_poly.pdbx_seq_one_letter_code
_entity_poly.pdbx_strand_id
1 'polypeptide(L)'
;CDAFSKGYSMTALQLEMQGSGAPGGRQLQTDEVELRSVLITLVYKALQVLNVEQEKDAPKIEFTPGPFDDFVRQIVAAQQRGYDLNMIQQEFNLANSSSAETRSPLESAILRQGTRVVFETVLQVSGDKP
;
A
#
# COMPACT_ATOMS: atom_id res chain seq x y z
N CYS A 1 -3.47 19.78 5.36
CA CYS A 1 -3.68 19.88 3.90
C CYS A 1 -2.39 19.54 3.19
N ASP A 2 -2.46 18.69 2.14
CA ASP A 2 -1.75 18.87 0.85
C ASP A 2 -1.26 17.63 0.10
N ALA A 3 -1.50 16.41 0.55
CA ALA A 3 -1.37 15.24 -0.35
C ALA A 3 -2.73 14.84 -0.94
N PHE A 4 -3.73 14.65 -0.07
CA PHE A 4 -5.11 14.36 -0.47
C PHE A 4 -5.83 15.56 -1.08
N SER A 5 -5.65 16.77 -0.50
CA SER A 5 -6.22 18.01 -1.05
C SER A 5 -5.53 18.49 -2.35
N LYS A 6 -4.43 17.85 -2.77
CA LYS A 6 -3.71 18.17 -4.03
C LYS A 6 -3.89 17.13 -5.14
N GLY A 7 -4.83 16.20 -5.02
CA GLY A 7 -5.37 15.50 -6.19
C GLY A 7 -4.52 14.37 -6.76
N TYR A 8 -4.03 13.45 -5.92
CA TYR A 8 -3.77 12.10 -6.42
C TYR A 8 -5.09 11.30 -6.37
N SER A 9 -5.90 11.43 -7.41
CA SER A 9 -7.08 10.57 -7.58
C SER A 9 -6.65 9.13 -7.81
N MET A 10 -7.55 8.17 -7.60
CA MET A 10 -7.30 6.76 -7.95
C MET A 10 -6.81 6.61 -9.40
N THR A 11 -7.28 7.48 -10.30
CA THR A 11 -6.82 7.63 -11.69
C THR A 11 -5.36 8.05 -11.78
N ALA A 12 -4.89 8.99 -10.96
CA ALA A 12 -3.50 9.41 -10.91
C ALA A 12 -2.57 8.28 -10.45
N LEU A 13 -2.98 7.50 -9.45
CA LEU A 13 -2.25 6.31 -9.03
C LEU A 13 -2.18 5.26 -10.15
N GLN A 14 -3.28 5.05 -10.87
CA GLN A 14 -3.32 4.15 -12.04
C GLN A 14 -2.39 4.62 -13.17
N LEU A 15 -2.36 5.91 -13.46
CA LEU A 15 -1.44 6.49 -14.45
C LEU A 15 0.02 6.36 -14.01
N GLU A 16 0.32 6.52 -12.72
CA GLU A 16 1.67 6.29 -12.21
C GLU A 16 2.08 4.81 -12.28
N MET A 17 1.17 3.85 -12.08
CA MET A 17 1.47 2.43 -12.29
C MET A 17 1.79 2.11 -13.75
N GLN A 18 1.21 2.85 -14.69
CA GLN A 18 1.46 2.70 -16.12
C GLN A 18 2.69 3.49 -16.61
N GLY A 19 3.17 4.47 -15.82
CA GLY A 19 4.25 5.37 -16.20
C GLY A 19 5.56 5.11 -15.44
N SER A 20 6.64 4.82 -16.16
CA SER A 20 7.98 4.57 -15.58
C SER A 20 8.74 5.83 -15.09
N GLY A 21 8.12 7.02 -15.11
CA GLY A 21 8.80 8.29 -14.86
C GLY A 21 8.71 8.77 -13.41
N ALA A 22 9.85 8.97 -12.73
CA ALA A 22 9.87 9.61 -11.41
C ALA A 22 9.64 11.13 -11.47
N PRO A 23 8.99 11.71 -10.45
CA PRO A 23 8.95 13.15 -10.28
C PRO A 23 10.35 13.62 -9.83
N GLY A 24 11.14 14.20 -10.75
CA GLY A 24 12.45 14.77 -10.40
C GLY A 24 13.56 14.67 -11.45
N GLY A 25 13.29 14.14 -12.65
CA GLY A 25 14.25 14.14 -13.76
C GLY A 25 15.42 13.14 -13.63
N ARG A 26 15.62 12.51 -12.47
CA ARG A 26 16.49 11.33 -12.33
C ARG A 26 15.73 10.09 -12.80
N GLN A 27 16.33 9.33 -13.71
CA GLN A 27 15.83 7.98 -14.02
C GLN A 27 15.95 7.11 -12.77
N LEU A 28 14.85 6.45 -12.41
CA LEU A 28 14.86 5.43 -11.37
C LEU A 28 15.62 4.22 -11.88
N GLN A 29 16.35 3.57 -11.00
CA GLN A 29 16.90 2.25 -11.27
C GLN A 29 15.76 1.23 -11.32
N THR A 30 15.94 0.11 -12.03
CA THR A 30 14.90 -0.91 -12.24
C THR A 30 14.25 -1.33 -10.92
N ASP A 31 15.06 -1.62 -9.90
CA ASP A 31 14.59 -2.05 -8.57
C ASP A 31 13.75 -0.96 -7.86
N GLU A 32 14.06 0.33 -8.10
CA GLU A 32 13.30 1.45 -7.55
C GLU A 32 11.94 1.61 -8.25
N VAL A 33 11.87 1.33 -9.55
CA VAL A 33 10.61 1.30 -10.31
C VAL A 33 9.72 0.17 -9.82
N GLU A 34 10.29 -1.01 -9.60
CA GLU A 34 9.56 -2.16 -9.07
C GLU A 34 9.05 -1.88 -7.65
N LEU A 35 9.89 -1.37 -6.76
CA LEU A 35 9.49 -1.03 -5.40
C LEU A 35 8.39 0.04 -5.39
N ARG A 36 8.51 1.09 -6.21
CA ARG A 36 7.46 2.11 -6.38
C ARG A 36 6.15 1.47 -6.83
N SER A 37 6.21 0.57 -7.81
CA SER A 37 5.03 -0.11 -8.36
C SER A 37 4.34 -0.96 -7.30
N VAL A 38 5.11 -1.67 -6.47
CA VAL A 38 4.59 -2.42 -5.31
C VAL A 38 3.91 -1.48 -4.32
N LEU A 39 4.54 -0.37 -3.94
CA LEU A 39 3.97 0.57 -2.97
C LEU A 39 2.66 1.20 -3.49
N ILE A 40 2.61 1.60 -4.76
CA ILE A 40 1.38 2.14 -5.37
C ILE A 40 0.29 1.06 -5.42
N THR A 41 0.65 -0.19 -5.74
CA THR A 41 -0.29 -1.33 -5.74
C THR A 41 -0.90 -1.53 -4.35
N LEU A 42 -0.10 -1.44 -3.28
CA LEU A 42 -0.58 -1.59 -1.90
C LEU A 42 -1.58 -0.49 -1.52
N VAL A 43 -1.27 0.77 -1.86
CA VAL A 43 -2.19 1.91 -1.65
C VAL A 43 -3.50 1.67 -2.40
N TYR A 44 -3.41 1.35 -3.69
CA TYR A 44 -4.57 1.11 -4.54
C TYR A 44 -5.46 -0.01 -3.99
N LYS A 45 -4.88 -1.16 -3.62
CA LYS A 45 -5.61 -2.28 -3.02
C LYS A 45 -6.23 -1.91 -1.67
N ALA A 46 -5.54 -1.11 -0.84
CA ALA A 46 -6.11 -0.62 0.42
C ALA A 46 -7.35 0.24 0.17
N LEU A 47 -7.29 1.16 -0.79
CA LEU A 47 -8.42 2.01 -1.18
C LEU A 47 -9.59 1.19 -1.75
N GLN A 48 -9.31 0.14 -2.53
CA GLN A 48 -10.33 -0.79 -3.00
C GLN A 48 -11.02 -1.53 -1.84
N VAL A 49 -10.25 -2.06 -0.89
CA VAL A 49 -10.81 -2.76 0.30
C VAL A 49 -11.66 -1.82 1.16
N LEU A 50 -11.30 -0.54 1.23
CA LEU A 50 -12.05 0.50 1.93
C LEU A 50 -13.26 1.02 1.13
N ASN A 51 -13.51 0.53 -0.08
CA ASN A 51 -14.58 0.97 -0.98
C ASN A 51 -14.57 2.49 -1.25
N VAL A 52 -13.39 3.09 -1.40
CA VAL A 52 -13.27 4.50 -1.79
C VAL A 52 -13.79 4.69 -3.21
N GLU A 53 -14.64 5.71 -3.42
CA GLU A 53 -15.23 5.98 -4.74
C GLU A 53 -14.14 6.23 -5.78
N GLN A 54 -14.26 5.53 -6.92
CA GLN A 54 -13.41 5.75 -8.09
C GLN A 54 -14.07 6.78 -9.01
N GLU A 55 -13.29 7.64 -9.64
CA GLU A 55 -13.77 8.51 -10.71
C GLU A 55 -14.41 7.65 -11.82
N LYS A 56 -15.61 8.02 -12.28
CA LYS A 56 -16.42 7.21 -13.21
C LYS A 56 -15.70 6.89 -14.53
N ASP A 57 -14.74 7.71 -14.92
CA ASP A 57 -13.98 7.60 -16.16
C ASP A 57 -12.53 7.10 -15.96
N ALA A 58 -12.20 6.62 -14.74
CA ALA A 58 -10.87 6.08 -14.46
C ALA A 58 -10.65 4.73 -15.18
N PRO A 59 -9.49 4.50 -15.81
CA PRO A 59 -9.18 3.23 -16.44
C PRO A 59 -9.16 2.11 -15.39
N LYS A 60 -10.10 1.16 -15.47
CA LYS A 60 -10.14 0.02 -14.55
C LYS A 60 -8.95 -0.90 -14.83
N ILE A 61 -7.98 -0.90 -13.93
CA ILE A 61 -6.95 -1.93 -13.94
C ILE A 61 -7.55 -3.19 -13.32
N GLU A 62 -7.82 -4.20 -14.15
CA GLU A 62 -8.18 -5.54 -13.68
C GLU A 62 -6.93 -6.20 -13.09
N PHE A 63 -6.80 -6.13 -11.76
CA PHE A 63 -5.77 -6.91 -11.07
C PHE A 63 -6.27 -8.32 -10.83
N THR A 64 -5.44 -9.28 -11.20
CA THR A 64 -5.60 -10.67 -10.77
C THR A 64 -5.55 -10.71 -9.24
N PRO A 65 -6.42 -11.50 -8.57
CA PRO A 65 -6.30 -11.78 -7.15
C PRO A 65 -4.87 -12.24 -6.86
N GLY A 66 -4.19 -11.53 -5.97
CA GLY A 66 -2.76 -11.68 -5.77
C GLY A 66 -2.40 -11.74 -4.29
N PRO A 67 -1.15 -12.12 -3.98
CA PRO A 67 -0.67 -12.27 -2.60
C PRO A 67 -0.79 -10.99 -1.75
N PHE A 68 -0.91 -9.82 -2.40
CA PHE A 68 -1.10 -8.54 -1.72
C PHE A 68 -2.52 -8.33 -1.15
N ASP A 69 -3.55 -9.03 -1.67
CA ASP A 69 -4.93 -8.83 -1.22
C ASP A 69 -5.14 -9.27 0.23
N ASP A 70 -4.61 -10.44 0.59
CA ASP A 70 -4.69 -10.96 1.95
C ASP A 70 -3.88 -10.11 2.91
N PHE A 71 -2.68 -9.66 2.49
CA PHE A 71 -1.84 -8.77 3.26
C PHE A 71 -2.55 -7.45 3.59
N VAL A 72 -3.15 -6.80 2.59
CA VAL A 72 -3.89 -5.54 2.78
C VAL A 72 -5.11 -5.77 3.68
N ARG A 73 -5.89 -6.83 3.44
CA ARG A 73 -7.07 -7.14 4.26
C ARG A 73 -6.72 -7.37 5.73
N GLN A 74 -5.61 -8.05 6.01
CA GLN A 74 -5.15 -8.27 7.38
C GLN A 74 -4.84 -6.95 8.09
N ILE A 75 -4.14 -6.03 7.43
CA ILE A 75 -3.80 -4.72 8.01
C ILE A 75 -5.05 -3.86 8.21
N VAL A 76 -5.94 -3.81 7.22
CA VAL A 76 -7.22 -3.09 7.33
C VAL A 76 -8.04 -3.63 8.49
N ALA A 77 -8.16 -4.95 8.61
CA ALA A 77 -8.90 -5.58 9.70
C ALA A 77 -8.27 -5.33 11.07
N ALA A 78 -6.93 -5.36 11.18
CA ALA A 78 -6.23 -5.06 12.42
C ALA A 78 -6.43 -3.60 12.85
N GLN A 79 -6.33 -2.66 11.90
CA GLN A 79 -6.59 -1.24 12.17
C GLN A 79 -8.04 -1.01 12.61
N GLN A 80 -9.02 -1.65 11.96
CA GLN A 80 -10.44 -1.56 12.33
C GLN A 80 -10.72 -2.13 13.74
N ARG A 81 -9.88 -3.06 14.21
CA ARG A 81 -9.93 -3.60 15.59
C ARG A 81 -9.21 -2.70 16.60
N GLY A 82 -8.63 -1.58 16.18
CA GLY A 82 -7.94 -0.63 17.04
C GLY A 82 -6.45 -0.93 17.30
N TYR A 83 -5.83 -1.79 16.49
CA TYR A 83 -4.40 -2.09 16.62
C TYR A 83 -3.58 -0.90 16.10
N ASP A 84 -2.49 -0.58 16.80
CA ASP A 84 -1.51 0.37 16.31
C ASP A 84 -0.48 -0.28 15.36
N LEU A 85 0.30 0.56 14.67
CA LEU A 85 1.31 0.08 13.72
C LEU A 85 2.34 -0.85 14.36
N ASN A 86 2.73 -0.60 15.61
CA ASN A 86 3.75 -1.41 16.29
C ASN A 86 3.20 -2.79 16.63
N MET A 87 1.95 -2.89 17.07
CA MET A 87 1.27 -4.14 17.33
C MET A 87 1.17 -4.99 16.06
N ILE A 88 0.74 -4.38 14.95
CA ILE A 88 0.64 -5.05 13.65
C ILE A 88 2.02 -5.57 13.20
N GLN A 89 3.07 -4.75 13.31
CA GLN A 89 4.43 -5.16 12.95
C GLN A 89 4.95 -6.30 13.83
N GLN A 90 4.62 -6.29 15.12
CA GLN A 90 4.99 -7.37 16.04
C GLN A 90 4.27 -8.67 15.69
N GLU A 91 2.98 -8.63 15.37
CA GLU A 91 2.23 -9.82 14.91
C GLU A 91 2.85 -10.41 13.64
N PHE A 92 3.23 -9.57 12.68
CA PHE A 92 3.94 -10.05 11.49
C PHE A 92 5.31 -10.64 11.83
N ASN A 93 6.06 -10.07 12.77
CA ASN A 93 7.34 -10.68 13.17
C ASN A 93 7.11 -12.04 13.85
N LEU A 94 6.10 -12.14 14.71
CA LEU A 94 5.75 -13.35 15.47
C LEU A 94 5.24 -14.48 14.57
N ALA A 95 4.35 -14.16 13.62
CA ALA A 95 3.83 -15.12 12.65
C ALA A 95 4.93 -15.73 11.76
N ASN A 96 6.06 -15.02 11.61
CA ASN A 96 7.17 -15.46 10.76
C ASN A 96 8.34 -16.09 11.51
N SER A 97 8.44 -15.91 12.83
CA SER A 97 9.36 -16.71 13.66
C SER A 97 9.03 -18.21 13.67
N SER A 98 7.85 -18.61 13.19
CA SER A 98 7.45 -20.02 13.02
C SER A 98 7.81 -20.62 11.66
N SER A 99 8.27 -19.80 10.70
CA SER A 99 8.69 -20.21 9.36
C SER A 99 10.21 -20.43 9.34
N ALA A 100 10.69 -21.54 8.79
CA ALA A 100 12.12 -21.88 8.76
C ALA A 100 12.97 -20.95 7.86
N GLU A 101 12.34 -20.07 7.09
CA GLU A 101 13.02 -19.11 6.21
C GLU A 101 13.22 -17.77 6.94
N THR A 102 14.46 -17.50 7.32
CA THR A 102 14.84 -16.19 7.86
C THR A 102 14.81 -15.18 6.73
N ARG A 103 13.88 -14.21 6.78
CA ARG A 103 13.83 -13.11 5.82
C ARG A 103 15.13 -12.33 5.79
N SER A 104 15.55 -11.91 4.61
CA SER A 104 16.64 -10.97 4.45
C SER A 104 16.30 -9.62 5.11
N PRO A 105 17.32 -8.81 5.46
CA PRO A 105 17.11 -7.45 5.96
C PRO A 105 16.29 -6.58 4.99
N LEU A 106 16.48 -6.79 3.68
CA LEU A 106 15.75 -6.08 2.63
C LEU A 106 14.27 -6.45 2.61
N GLU A 107 13.94 -7.74 2.62
CA GLU A 107 12.54 -8.19 2.67
C GLU A 107 11.84 -7.72 3.95
N SER A 108 12.55 -7.74 5.07
CA SER A 108 12.04 -7.20 6.34
C SER A 108 11.78 -5.70 6.25
N ALA A 109 12.64 -4.93 5.58
CA ALA A 109 12.44 -3.51 5.36
C ALA A 109 11.26 -3.23 4.42
N ILE A 110 11.15 -3.97 3.32
CA ILE A 110 10.04 -3.86 2.36
C ILE A 110 8.72 -4.17 3.06
N LEU A 111 8.66 -5.25 3.85
CA LEU A 111 7.45 -5.61 4.59
C LEU A 111 7.06 -4.51 5.59
N ARG A 112 8.00 -4.01 6.39
CA ARG A 112 7.74 -2.92 7.36
C ARG A 112 7.23 -1.66 6.64
N GLN A 113 7.85 -1.30 5.53
CA GLN A 113 7.46 -0.13 4.76
C GLN A 113 6.08 -0.34 4.11
N GLY A 114 5.81 -1.52 3.55
CA GLY A 114 4.50 -1.88 2.99
C GLY A 114 3.40 -1.85 4.05
N THR A 115 3.64 -2.41 5.24
CA THR A 115 2.71 -2.36 6.36
C THR A 115 2.39 -0.92 6.75
N ARG A 116 3.42 -0.08 6.86
CA ARG A 116 3.26 1.34 7.18
C ARG A 116 2.43 2.06 6.12
N VAL A 117 2.74 1.86 4.83
CA VAL A 117 2.01 2.51 3.73
C VAL A 117 0.52 2.14 3.74
N VAL A 118 0.18 0.86 3.91
CA VAL A 118 -1.22 0.43 4.01
C VAL A 118 -1.88 1.03 5.25
N PHE A 119 -1.23 0.97 6.41
CA PHE A 119 -1.77 1.49 7.66
C PHE A 119 -2.07 3.00 7.60
N GLU A 120 -1.12 3.80 7.09
CA GLU A 120 -1.30 5.24 6.92
C GLU A 120 -2.40 5.57 5.91
N THR A 121 -2.52 4.78 4.84
CA THR A 121 -3.62 4.92 3.85
C THR A 121 -4.98 4.71 4.54
N VAL A 122 -5.10 3.67 5.36
CA VAL A 122 -6.33 3.39 6.11
C VAL A 122 -6.65 4.51 7.10
N LEU A 123 -5.63 5.01 7.82
CA LEU A 123 -5.79 6.13 8.75
C LEU A 123 -6.27 7.40 8.05
N GLN A 124 -5.68 7.77 6.92
CA GLN A 124 -6.08 8.97 6.17
C GLN A 124 -7.52 8.89 5.69
N VAL A 125 -7.95 7.75 5.15
CA VAL A 125 -9.33 7.57 4.68
C VAL A 125 -10.32 7.49 5.85
N SER A 126 -9.94 6.86 6.95
CA SER A 126 -10.84 6.66 8.10
C SER A 126 -10.95 7.90 8.99
N GLY A 127 -9.93 8.76 9.00
CA GLY A 127 -9.92 10.03 9.73
C GLY A 127 -10.79 11.13 9.11
N ASP A 128 -11.28 10.93 7.88
CA ASP A 128 -12.16 11.85 7.14
C ASP A 128 -13.66 11.51 7.29
N LYS A 129 -14.02 10.61 8.21
CA LYS A 129 -15.43 10.37 8.55
C LYS A 129 -15.96 11.51 9.43
N PRO A 130 -16.99 12.27 8.97
CA PRO A 130 -17.63 13.32 9.77
C PRO A 130 -18.38 12.76 10.99
#